data_AF-A0A2E7L1U8-F1
#
_entry.id   AF-A0A2E7L1U8-F1
#
_cell.length_a   1.000
_cell.length_b   1.000
_cell.length_c   1.000
_cell.angle_alpha   90.00
_cell.angle_beta   90.00
_cell.angle_gamma   90.00
#
_symmetry.space_group_name_H-M   'P 1'
#
loop_
_entity.id
_entity.type
_entity.pdbx_description
1 polymer ?
#
loop_
_entity_poly.entity_id
_entity_poly.type
_entity_poly.pdbx_seq_one_letter_code
_entity_poly.pdbx_strand_id
1 'polypeptide(L)'
;MKKASQYFTEEEKKNISKAVQDAESKTSAEIIPVATTSSGRYDRAEDIIGLIVGIIVMVNVLAFMPEYDRGGVASWSDNLLQQIPFTLYLITSIIAGFVIGVAASNRIAWLKKLFTPQTEMREEVINNASQIFYDQRVHHTLSESGVLIFISFLEKRAVILTDEKIEKDLGIETIESLCQKLTTALKEKQSPADSMINIIEEAGSLLADLLPRGESDENELSDVLVCID
;
A
#
# COMPACT_ATOMS: atom_id res chain seq x y z
N MET A 1 9.92 2.38 5.62
CA MET A 1 9.16 3.20 4.66
C MET A 1 8.47 4.32 5.43
N LYS A 2 8.10 5.42 4.76
CA LYS A 2 7.31 6.49 5.39
C LYS A 2 5.89 5.95 5.65
N LYS A 3 5.34 6.20 6.84
CA LYS A 3 4.00 5.77 7.25
C LYS A 3 2.93 6.68 6.67
N ALA A 4 1.72 6.17 6.41
CA ALA A 4 0.59 6.95 5.90
C ALA A 4 0.34 8.22 6.73
N SER A 5 0.34 8.09 8.05
CA SER A 5 0.17 9.19 9.00
C SER A 5 1.20 10.32 8.83
N GLN A 6 2.38 10.01 8.31
CA GLN A 6 3.46 10.99 8.09
C GLN A 6 3.34 11.71 6.75
N TYR A 7 2.53 11.20 5.81
CA TYR A 7 2.32 11.84 4.50
C TYR A 7 1.48 13.11 4.57
N PHE A 8 0.75 13.30 5.66
CA PHE A 8 -0.12 14.44 5.89
C PHE A 8 0.30 15.17 7.16
N THR A 9 0.44 16.49 7.07
CA THR A 9 0.51 17.39 8.21
C THR A 9 -0.86 17.50 8.89
N GLU A 10 -0.88 17.96 10.14
CA GLU A 10 -2.15 18.18 10.85
C GLU A 10 -3.04 19.24 10.17
N GLU A 11 -2.42 20.24 9.52
CA GLU A 11 -3.14 21.23 8.72
C GLU A 11 -3.76 20.62 7.47
N GLU A 12 -3.01 19.77 6.74
CA GLU A 12 -3.53 19.06 5.56
C GLU A 12 -4.68 18.10 5.94
N LYS A 13 -4.56 17.36 7.05
CA LYS A 13 -5.66 16.51 7.55
C LYS A 13 -6.92 17.32 7.82
N LYS A 14 -6.77 18.49 8.44
CA LYS A 14 -7.89 19.40 8.70
C LYS A 14 -8.50 19.95 7.40
N ASN A 15 -7.68 20.27 6.42
CA ASN A 15 -8.15 20.73 5.11
C ASN A 15 -8.90 19.63 4.36
N ILE A 16 -8.45 18.38 4.44
CA ILE A 16 -9.15 17.21 3.91
C ILE A 16 -10.51 17.06 4.60
N SER A 17 -10.57 17.09 5.93
CA SER A 17 -11.84 16.98 6.65
C SER A 17 -12.80 18.12 6.32
N LYS A 18 -12.28 19.33 6.12
CA LYS A 18 -13.10 20.44 5.67
C LYS A 18 -13.64 20.22 4.25
N ALA A 19 -12.83 19.70 3.34
CA ALA A 19 -13.26 19.39 1.97
C ALA A 19 -14.37 18.32 1.95
N VAL A 20 -14.28 17.31 2.83
CA VAL A 20 -15.34 16.31 3.03
C VAL A 20 -16.62 17.00 3.51
N GLN A 21 -16.56 17.79 4.58
CA GLN A 21 -17.72 18.55 5.08
C GLN A 21 -18.35 19.46 4.03
N ASP A 22 -17.52 20.18 3.26
CA ASP A 22 -17.99 21.08 2.21
C ASP A 22 -18.63 20.31 1.04
N ALA A 23 -18.19 19.07 0.76
CA ALA A 23 -18.79 18.18 -0.22
C ALA A 23 -20.13 17.62 0.28
N GLU A 24 -20.14 16.98 1.45
CA GLU A 24 -21.32 16.39 2.10
C GLU A 24 -22.38 17.45 2.45
N SER A 25 -22.00 18.72 2.59
CA SER A 25 -22.99 19.79 2.77
C SER A 25 -23.96 19.95 1.58
N LYS A 26 -23.59 19.42 0.40
CA LYS A 26 -24.33 19.57 -0.86
C LYS A 26 -25.01 18.27 -1.31
N THR A 27 -24.61 17.13 -0.75
CA THR A 27 -25.10 15.80 -1.16
C THR A 27 -25.43 14.96 0.06
N SER A 28 -26.40 14.04 -0.06
CA SER A 28 -26.66 13.04 0.98
C SER A 28 -25.71 11.84 0.91
N ALA A 29 -24.60 11.96 0.18
CA ALA A 29 -23.58 10.94 0.08
C ALA A 29 -22.50 11.17 1.13
N GLU A 30 -22.04 10.09 1.75
CA GLU A 30 -21.07 10.10 2.84
C GLU A 30 -19.70 9.71 2.29
N ILE A 31 -18.70 10.59 2.42
CA ILE A 31 -17.39 10.45 1.79
C ILE A 31 -16.33 10.16 2.85
N ILE A 32 -15.72 8.98 2.78
CA ILE A 32 -14.65 8.59 3.70
C ILE A 32 -13.30 8.59 2.97
N PRO A 33 -12.41 9.55 3.29
CA PRO A 33 -11.04 9.52 2.83
C PRO A 33 -10.19 8.58 3.69
N VAL A 34 -9.45 7.69 3.04
CA VAL A 34 -8.57 6.72 3.70
C VAL A 34 -7.21 6.67 3.01
N ALA A 35 -6.14 6.65 3.81
CA ALA A 35 -4.79 6.47 3.31
C ALA A 35 -4.07 5.36 4.07
N THR A 36 -3.46 4.41 3.34
CA THR A 36 -2.65 3.33 3.91
C THR A 36 -1.20 3.37 3.48
N THR A 37 -0.29 2.91 4.34
CA THR A 37 1.13 2.74 3.99
C THR A 37 1.30 1.67 2.92
N SER A 38 0.60 0.55 3.07
CA SER A 38 0.70 -0.65 2.22
C SER A 38 -0.63 -1.39 2.24
N SER A 39 -1.06 -1.89 1.10
CA SER A 39 -2.32 -2.65 1.04
C SER A 39 -2.14 -4.12 1.33
N GLY A 40 -0.99 -4.70 0.94
CA GLY A 40 -0.70 -6.12 1.11
C GLY A 40 0.54 -6.41 1.95
N ARG A 41 0.69 -7.69 2.34
CA ARG A 41 1.92 -8.24 2.93
C ARG A 41 2.77 -8.87 1.83
N TYR A 42 3.86 -8.22 1.47
CA TYR A 42 4.75 -8.66 0.38
C TYR A 42 5.89 -9.58 0.87
N ASP A 43 5.59 -10.47 1.82
CA ASP A 43 6.56 -11.33 2.49
C ASP A 43 7.40 -12.15 1.48
N ARG A 44 6.76 -12.64 0.41
CA ARG A 44 7.45 -13.37 -0.68
C ARG A 44 8.53 -12.54 -1.36
N ALA A 45 8.29 -11.25 -1.61
CA ALA A 45 9.29 -10.38 -2.21
C ALA A 45 10.48 -10.16 -1.25
N GLU A 46 10.20 -10.09 0.05
CA GLU A 46 11.23 -9.99 1.09
C GLU A 46 12.12 -11.23 1.13
N ASP A 47 11.52 -12.42 1.06
CA ASP A 47 12.24 -13.70 1.03
C ASP A 47 13.13 -13.84 -0.21
N ILE A 48 12.65 -13.41 -1.38
CA ILE A 48 13.44 -13.43 -2.62
C ILE A 48 14.67 -12.52 -2.49
N ILE A 49 14.50 -11.31 -1.95
CA ILE A 49 15.60 -10.37 -1.72
C ILE A 49 16.59 -10.96 -0.70
N GLY A 50 16.09 -11.52 0.39
CA GLY A 50 16.90 -12.25 1.38
C GLY A 50 17.74 -13.34 0.72
N LEU A 51 17.11 -14.17 -0.12
CA LEU A 51 17.79 -15.26 -0.82
C LEU A 51 18.89 -14.74 -1.75
N ILE A 52 18.61 -13.69 -2.54
CA ILE A 52 19.60 -13.08 -3.45
C ILE A 52 20.80 -12.55 -2.66
N VAL A 53 20.56 -11.82 -1.56
CA VAL A 53 21.65 -11.30 -0.72
C VAL A 53 22.45 -12.44 -0.07
N GLY A 54 21.77 -13.49 0.40
CA GLY A 54 22.42 -14.70 0.92
C GLY A 54 23.33 -15.36 -0.11
N ILE A 55 22.88 -15.49 -1.37
CA ILE A 55 23.67 -16.04 -2.48
C ILE A 55 24.87 -15.13 -2.79
N ILE A 56 24.69 -13.81 -2.82
CA ILE A 56 25.78 -12.85 -3.03
C ILE A 56 26.84 -13.00 -1.93
N VAL A 57 26.43 -13.10 -0.67
CA VAL A 57 27.34 -13.34 0.47
C VAL A 57 28.07 -14.67 0.30
N MET A 58 27.36 -15.75 -0.04
CA MET A 58 27.95 -17.06 -0.31
C MET A 58 29.05 -16.98 -1.38
N VAL A 59 28.74 -16.37 -2.53
CA VAL A 59 29.69 -16.24 -3.65
C VAL A 59 30.91 -15.41 -3.23
N ASN A 60 30.73 -14.33 -2.48
CA ASN A 60 31.84 -13.52 -1.99
C ASN A 60 32.72 -14.29 -0.99
N VAL A 61 32.13 -15.04 -0.07
CA VAL A 61 32.88 -15.89 0.86
C VAL A 61 33.69 -16.94 0.10
N LEU A 62 33.10 -17.61 -0.89
CA LEU A 62 33.81 -18.61 -1.70
C LEU A 62 34.92 -18.01 -2.58
N ALA A 63 34.70 -16.80 -3.12
CA ALA A 63 35.65 -16.16 -4.05
C ALA A 63 36.85 -15.53 -3.35
N PHE A 64 36.66 -14.88 -2.21
CA PHE A 64 37.67 -14.03 -1.57
C PHE A 64 38.27 -14.60 -0.28
N MET A 65 37.69 -15.66 0.28
CA MET A 65 38.29 -16.25 1.47
C MET A 65 39.61 -16.93 1.10
N PRO A 66 40.72 -16.61 1.82
CA PRO A 66 42.02 -17.24 1.57
C PRO A 66 41.90 -18.75 1.72
N GLU A 67 42.65 -19.49 0.89
CA GLU A 67 42.57 -20.93 0.66
C GLU A 67 42.44 -21.77 1.96
N TYR A 68 41.22 -21.91 2.45
CA TYR A 68 40.81 -23.14 3.12
C TYR A 68 40.84 -24.18 2.02
N ASP A 69 41.69 -25.20 2.17
CA ASP A 69 42.04 -26.18 1.14
C ASP A 69 40.85 -26.52 0.22
N ARG A 70 40.80 -25.85 -0.94
CA ARG A 70 39.67 -25.93 -1.89
C ARG A 70 39.51 -27.34 -2.45
N GLY A 71 40.52 -28.19 -2.31
CA GLY A 71 40.48 -29.62 -2.65
C GLY A 71 39.58 -30.45 -1.74
N GLY A 72 39.27 -29.96 -0.53
CA GLY A 72 38.40 -30.64 0.43
C GLY A 72 36.90 -30.48 0.16
N VAL A 73 36.46 -29.34 -0.37
CA VAL A 73 35.03 -29.03 -0.53
C VAL A 73 34.37 -29.83 -1.65
N ALA A 74 35.16 -30.34 -2.60
CA ALA A 74 34.72 -31.19 -3.71
C ALA A 74 34.99 -32.70 -3.47
N SER A 75 35.77 -33.06 -2.44
CA SER A 75 36.03 -34.45 -2.10
C SER A 75 35.11 -34.89 -0.96
N TRP A 76 34.24 -35.86 -1.24
CA TRP A 76 33.35 -36.48 -0.24
C TRP A 76 34.13 -37.42 0.72
N SER A 77 35.37 -37.10 1.11
CA SER A 77 36.27 -38.00 1.85
C SER A 77 37.08 -37.34 2.98
N ASP A 78 37.25 -38.11 4.06
CA ASP A 78 38.15 -38.08 5.24
C ASP A 78 38.38 -36.78 6.06
N ASN A 79 38.05 -35.59 5.58
CA ASN A 79 38.37 -34.33 6.28
C ASN A 79 37.14 -33.62 6.91
N LEU A 80 36.04 -34.34 7.13
CA LEU A 80 34.77 -33.79 7.61
C LEU A 80 34.91 -32.90 8.85
N LEU A 81 35.64 -33.35 9.90
CA LEU A 81 35.81 -32.57 11.14
C LEU A 81 36.64 -31.29 10.94
N GLN A 82 37.60 -31.27 10.02
CA GLN A 82 38.41 -30.08 9.71
C GLN A 82 37.64 -29.05 8.88
N GLN A 83 36.60 -29.48 8.14
CA GLN A 83 35.77 -28.60 7.32
C GLN A 83 34.59 -28.00 8.10
N ILE A 84 34.20 -28.57 9.25
CA ILE A 84 33.11 -28.07 10.10
C ILE A 84 33.18 -26.55 10.35
N PRO A 85 34.33 -25.96 10.74
CA PRO A 85 34.39 -24.51 11.02
C PRO A 85 34.06 -23.66 9.79
N PHE A 86 34.57 -24.05 8.62
CA PHE A 86 34.29 -23.35 7.36
C PHE A 86 32.84 -23.54 6.92
N THR A 87 32.29 -24.76 6.99
CA THR A 87 30.88 -25.02 6.65
C THR A 87 29.94 -24.26 7.58
N LEU A 88 30.20 -24.22 8.88
CA LEU A 88 29.43 -23.43 9.84
C LEU A 88 29.54 -21.94 9.56
N TYR A 89 30.74 -21.42 9.27
CA TYR A 89 30.92 -20.04 8.87
C TYR A 89 30.15 -19.69 7.59
N LEU A 90 30.20 -20.56 6.57
CA LEU A 90 29.46 -20.38 5.33
C LEU A 90 27.94 -20.35 5.58
N ILE A 91 27.40 -21.34 6.29
CA ILE A 91 25.96 -21.40 6.62
C ILE A 91 25.54 -20.16 7.42
N THR A 92 26.30 -19.78 8.46
CA THR A 92 25.98 -18.60 9.27
C THR A 92 26.09 -17.31 8.47
N SER A 93 27.03 -17.19 7.54
CA SER A 93 27.14 -16.03 6.65
C SER A 93 25.95 -15.92 5.67
N ILE A 94 25.46 -17.05 5.15
CA ILE A 94 24.27 -17.08 4.29
C ILE A 94 23.04 -16.66 5.07
N ILE A 95 22.85 -17.20 6.28
CA ILE A 95 21.74 -16.85 7.16
C ILE A 95 21.82 -15.35 7.51
N ALA A 96 23.00 -14.85 7.87
CA ALA A 96 23.20 -13.43 8.14
C ALA A 96 22.88 -12.57 6.90
N GLY A 97 23.33 -12.97 5.71
CA GLY A 97 23.02 -12.32 4.45
C GLY A 97 21.51 -12.29 4.15
N PHE A 98 20.82 -13.41 4.37
CA PHE A 98 19.38 -13.50 4.24
C PHE A 98 18.66 -12.53 5.17
N VAL A 99 18.99 -12.56 6.47
CA VAL A 99 18.39 -11.67 7.47
C VAL A 99 18.66 -10.20 7.13
N ILE A 100 19.87 -9.87 6.69
CA ILE A 100 20.21 -8.51 6.23
C ILE A 100 19.39 -8.13 5.00
N GLY A 101 19.20 -9.03 4.04
CA GLY A 101 18.41 -8.80 2.83
C GLY A 101 16.93 -8.53 3.15
N VAL A 102 16.33 -9.34 4.03
CA VAL A 102 14.95 -9.14 4.52
C VAL A 102 14.83 -7.83 5.32
N ALA A 103 15.82 -7.50 6.15
CA ALA A 103 15.82 -6.23 6.87
C ALA A 103 15.95 -5.02 5.92
N ALA A 104 16.74 -5.16 4.86
CA ALA A 104 16.93 -4.12 3.85
C ALA A 104 15.68 -3.91 2.98
N SER A 105 15.00 -4.99 2.58
CA SER A 105 13.75 -4.92 1.79
C SER A 105 12.66 -4.13 2.54
N ASN A 106 12.59 -4.26 3.86
CA ASN A 106 11.64 -3.53 4.72
C ASN A 106 11.88 -2.02 4.79
N ARG A 107 13.13 -1.58 4.59
CA ARG A 107 13.46 -0.16 4.56
C ARG A 107 13.26 0.44 3.17
N ILE A 108 13.42 -0.36 2.14
CA ILE A 108 13.55 0.10 0.75
C ILE A 108 12.35 -0.37 -0.09
N ALA A 109 11.34 0.49 -0.20
CA ALA A 109 10.09 0.21 -0.91
C ALA A 109 10.28 -0.23 -2.37
N TRP A 110 11.28 0.33 -3.07
CA TRP A 110 11.51 0.02 -4.49
C TRP A 110 12.01 -1.41 -4.72
N LEU A 111 12.70 -2.01 -3.73
CA LEU A 111 13.14 -3.40 -3.82
C LEU A 111 11.94 -4.35 -3.79
N LYS A 112 10.98 -4.13 -2.88
CA LYS A 112 9.75 -4.93 -2.83
C LYS A 112 9.01 -4.89 -4.16
N LYS A 113 8.82 -3.68 -4.72
CA LYS A 113 8.16 -3.48 -6.01
C LYS A 113 8.80 -4.21 -7.20
N LEU A 114 10.12 -4.42 -7.17
CA LEU A 114 10.80 -5.09 -8.27
C LEU A 114 10.44 -6.58 -8.34
N PHE A 115 10.17 -7.19 -7.18
CA PHE A 115 9.86 -8.62 -7.06
C PHE A 115 8.36 -8.90 -6.84
N THR A 116 7.52 -7.87 -6.88
CA THR A 116 6.06 -8.01 -6.81
C THR A 116 5.41 -7.65 -8.15
N PRO A 117 4.64 -8.55 -8.77
CA PRO A 117 3.85 -8.25 -9.96
C PRO A 117 2.86 -7.10 -9.76
N GLN A 118 2.69 -6.25 -10.77
CA GLN A 118 1.74 -5.13 -10.69
C GLN A 118 0.28 -5.54 -10.56
N THR A 119 -0.07 -6.76 -11.01
CA THR A 119 -1.41 -7.35 -10.89
C THR A 119 -1.71 -7.72 -9.45
N GLU A 120 -0.79 -8.41 -8.77
CA GLU A 120 -0.89 -8.74 -7.34
C GLU A 120 -1.04 -7.46 -6.50
N MET A 121 -0.23 -6.44 -6.77
CA MET A 121 -0.37 -5.14 -6.10
C MET A 121 -1.73 -4.47 -6.35
N ARG A 122 -2.34 -4.67 -7.52
CA ARG A 122 -3.68 -4.11 -7.81
C ARG A 122 -4.74 -4.85 -7.01
N GLU A 123 -4.67 -6.17 -6.97
CA GLU A 123 -5.60 -7.02 -6.22
C GLU A 123 -5.54 -6.74 -4.73
N GLU A 124 -4.33 -6.63 -4.15
CA GLU A 124 -4.15 -6.27 -2.74
C GLU A 124 -4.75 -4.90 -2.38
N VAL A 125 -4.58 -3.89 -3.23
CA VAL A 125 -5.18 -2.56 -3.02
C VAL A 125 -6.69 -2.62 -3.06
N ILE A 126 -7.28 -3.35 -4.02
CA ILE A 126 -8.73 -3.50 -4.14
C ILE A 126 -9.30 -4.29 -2.95
N ASN A 127 -8.65 -5.39 -2.57
CA ASN A 127 -9.07 -6.23 -1.44
C ASN A 127 -9.05 -5.44 -0.13
N ASN A 128 -7.98 -4.67 0.12
CA ASN A 128 -7.87 -3.87 1.33
C ASN A 128 -8.88 -2.71 1.34
N ALA A 129 -9.03 -1.99 0.23
CA ALA A 129 -10.07 -0.96 0.11
C ALA A 129 -11.47 -1.54 0.36
N SER A 130 -11.76 -2.73 -0.21
CA SER A 130 -13.03 -3.42 0.00
C SER A 130 -13.22 -3.80 1.46
N GLN A 131 -12.20 -4.38 2.09
CA GLN A 131 -12.26 -4.74 3.51
C GLN A 131 -12.56 -3.50 4.37
N ILE A 132 -11.90 -2.37 4.12
CA ILE A 132 -12.13 -1.13 4.87
C ILE A 132 -13.55 -0.58 4.61
N PHE A 133 -14.04 -0.66 3.37
CA PHE A 133 -15.40 -0.28 3.02
C PHE A 133 -16.45 -1.06 3.82
N TYR A 134 -16.22 -2.36 4.02
CA TYR A 134 -17.07 -3.20 4.87
C TYR A 134 -16.86 -2.91 6.37
N ASP A 135 -15.62 -2.82 6.83
CA ASP A 135 -15.28 -2.65 8.25
C ASP A 135 -15.76 -1.30 8.82
N GLN A 136 -15.67 -0.23 8.03
CA GLN A 136 -16.14 1.12 8.40
C GLN A 136 -17.65 1.30 8.23
N ARG A 137 -18.39 0.24 7.85
CA ARG A 137 -19.84 0.28 7.59
C ARG A 137 -20.26 1.37 6.61
N VAL A 138 -19.39 1.71 5.67
CA VAL A 138 -19.67 2.73 4.64
C VAL A 138 -20.89 2.34 3.80
N HIS A 139 -21.10 1.04 3.64
CA HIS A 139 -22.24 0.42 2.97
C HIS A 139 -23.54 0.35 3.80
N HIS A 140 -23.53 0.81 5.05
CA HIS A 140 -24.67 0.74 5.98
C HIS A 140 -25.16 2.12 6.38
N THR A 141 -25.13 3.05 5.43
CA THR A 141 -25.79 4.34 5.55
C THR A 141 -27.29 4.17 5.32
N LEU A 142 -28.13 5.02 5.93
CA LEU A 142 -29.59 4.95 5.77
C LEU A 142 -30.01 5.10 4.30
N SER A 143 -29.17 5.75 3.50
CA SER A 143 -29.42 6.08 2.10
C SER A 143 -28.63 5.23 1.08
N GLU A 144 -27.86 4.23 1.53
CA GLU A 144 -26.95 3.41 0.71
C GLU A 144 -26.09 4.29 -0.23
N SER A 145 -25.50 5.34 0.34
CA SER A 145 -24.82 6.42 -0.36
C SER A 145 -23.38 6.62 0.12
N GLY A 146 -22.70 5.54 0.49
CA GLY A 146 -21.31 5.58 0.93
C GLY A 146 -20.31 5.64 -0.21
N VAL A 147 -19.28 6.49 -0.07
CA VAL A 147 -18.15 6.65 -1.01
C VAL A 147 -16.83 6.58 -0.25
N LEU A 148 -16.00 5.60 -0.59
CA LEU A 148 -14.64 5.48 -0.05
C LEU A 148 -13.63 5.95 -1.08
N ILE A 149 -12.81 6.94 -0.70
CA ILE A 149 -11.66 7.39 -1.49
C ILE A 149 -10.40 6.87 -0.80
N PHE A 150 -9.77 5.86 -1.40
CA PHE A 150 -8.67 5.12 -0.81
C PHE A 150 -7.35 5.38 -1.54
N ILE A 151 -6.28 5.68 -0.80
CA ILE A 151 -4.92 5.84 -1.30
C ILE A 151 -4.01 4.79 -0.66
N SER A 152 -3.24 4.07 -1.48
CA SER A 152 -2.12 3.26 -1.00
C SER A 152 -0.77 3.77 -1.48
N PHE A 153 0.10 4.12 -0.52
CA PHE A 153 1.39 4.75 -0.78
C PHE A 153 2.44 3.79 -1.30
N LEU A 154 2.52 2.57 -0.75
CA LEU A 154 3.47 1.57 -1.25
C LEU A 154 3.13 1.27 -2.70
N GLU A 155 1.88 1.00 -3.05
CA GLU A 155 1.49 0.60 -4.40
C GLU A 155 1.45 1.79 -5.38
N LYS A 156 1.34 3.03 -4.88
CA LYS A 156 1.08 4.25 -5.66
C LYS A 156 -0.19 4.11 -6.51
N ARG A 157 -1.25 3.66 -5.87
CA ARG A 157 -2.56 3.44 -6.47
C ARG A 157 -3.62 4.05 -5.57
N ALA A 158 -4.66 4.57 -6.20
CA ALA A 158 -5.90 4.88 -5.53
C ALA A 158 -6.98 3.89 -5.96
N VAL A 159 -7.99 3.73 -5.12
CA VAL A 159 -9.23 3.01 -5.42
C VAL A 159 -10.37 3.86 -4.88
N ILE A 160 -11.44 3.97 -5.66
CA ILE A 160 -12.68 4.58 -5.20
C ILE A 160 -13.73 3.47 -5.22
N LEU A 161 -14.37 3.25 -4.07
CA LEU A 161 -15.47 2.30 -3.93
C LEU A 161 -16.73 3.07 -3.55
N THR A 162 -17.85 2.65 -4.09
CA THR A 162 -19.15 3.29 -3.85
C THR A 162 -20.20 2.22 -3.60
N ASP A 163 -21.28 2.58 -2.93
CA ASP A 163 -22.45 1.72 -2.87
C ASP A 163 -23.11 1.52 -4.25
N GLU A 164 -23.88 0.44 -4.37
CA GLU A 164 -24.50 0.00 -5.63
C GLU A 164 -25.39 1.09 -6.25
N LYS A 165 -26.06 1.91 -5.42
CA LYS A 165 -26.91 3.00 -5.87
C LYS A 165 -26.10 4.11 -6.53
N ILE A 166 -25.01 4.56 -5.88
CA ILE A 166 -24.10 5.56 -6.45
C ILE A 166 -23.45 5.04 -7.72
N GLU A 167 -23.03 3.77 -7.76
CA GLU A 167 -22.41 3.20 -8.95
C GLU A 167 -23.38 3.22 -10.15
N LYS A 168 -24.66 2.94 -9.92
CA LYS A 168 -25.71 3.01 -10.95
C LYS A 168 -25.98 4.44 -11.42
N ASP A 169 -26.00 5.40 -10.50
CA ASP A 169 -26.35 6.80 -10.81
C ASP A 169 -25.18 7.57 -11.44
N LEU A 170 -23.97 7.43 -10.90
CA LEU A 170 -22.75 8.12 -11.34
C LEU A 170 -22.09 7.45 -12.55
N GLY A 171 -22.29 6.13 -12.68
CA GLY A 171 -21.71 5.30 -13.72
C GLY A 171 -20.26 4.92 -13.42
N ILE A 172 -19.93 3.66 -13.73
CA ILE A 172 -18.59 3.09 -13.47
C ILE A 172 -17.46 3.86 -14.18
N GLU A 173 -17.70 4.38 -15.39
CA GLU A 173 -16.70 5.14 -16.17
C GLU A 173 -16.26 6.43 -15.45
N THR A 174 -17.20 7.11 -14.78
CA THR A 174 -16.92 8.33 -14.01
C THR A 174 -16.08 8.02 -12.79
N ILE A 175 -16.42 6.95 -12.07
CA ILE A 175 -15.68 6.48 -10.88
C ILE A 175 -14.26 6.06 -11.27
N GLU A 176 -14.13 5.31 -12.36
CA GLU A 176 -12.83 4.91 -12.90
C GLU A 176 -11.98 6.12 -13.32
N SER A 177 -12.60 7.15 -13.91
CA SER A 177 -11.93 8.40 -14.28
C SER A 177 -11.38 9.15 -13.05
N LEU A 178 -12.18 9.31 -11.99
CA LEU A 178 -11.74 9.91 -10.72
C LEU A 178 -10.59 9.10 -10.09
N CYS A 179 -10.72 7.78 -10.05
CA CYS A 179 -9.71 6.87 -9.55
C CYS A 179 -8.39 6.99 -10.35
N GLN A 180 -8.48 7.09 -11.68
CA GLN A 180 -7.33 7.25 -12.56
C GLN A 180 -6.65 8.60 -12.39
N LYS A 181 -7.41 9.68 -12.23
CA LYS A 181 -6.87 11.02 -11.92
C LYS A 181 -6.05 10.99 -10.63
N LEU A 182 -6.63 10.46 -9.55
CA LEU A 182 -5.95 10.37 -8.25
C LEU A 182 -4.70 9.47 -8.33
N THR A 183 -4.81 8.33 -8.99
CA THR A 183 -3.68 7.41 -9.20
C THR A 183 -2.55 8.08 -10.00
N THR A 184 -2.88 8.91 -11.00
CA THR A 184 -1.90 9.62 -11.81
C THR A 184 -1.18 10.70 -11.00
N ALA A 185 -1.92 11.50 -10.23
CA ALA A 185 -1.35 12.51 -9.34
C ALA A 185 -0.34 11.92 -8.33
N LEU A 186 -0.66 10.75 -7.75
CA LEU A 186 0.24 10.01 -6.86
C LEU A 186 1.51 9.51 -7.58
N LYS A 187 1.40 9.08 -8.84
CA LYS A 187 2.56 8.63 -9.64
C LYS A 187 3.47 9.81 -10.01
N GLU A 188 2.88 10.96 -10.31
CA GLU A 188 3.57 12.21 -10.63
C GLU A 188 4.19 12.91 -9.41
N LYS A 189 4.00 12.36 -8.20
CA LYS A 189 4.48 12.92 -6.92
C LYS A 189 3.89 14.30 -6.63
N GLN A 190 2.66 14.54 -7.06
CA GLN A 190 1.88 15.69 -6.60
C GLN A 190 1.57 15.54 -5.10
N SER A 191 1.17 16.63 -4.46
CA SER A 191 0.75 16.62 -3.05
C SER A 191 -0.41 15.64 -2.85
N PRO A 192 -0.26 14.60 -2.01
CA PRO A 192 -1.34 13.64 -1.76
C PRO A 192 -2.57 14.31 -1.12
N ALA A 193 -2.36 15.31 -0.27
CA ALA A 193 -3.43 16.07 0.36
C ALA A 193 -4.25 16.84 -0.67
N ASP A 194 -3.59 17.65 -1.50
CA ASP A 194 -4.27 18.46 -2.51
C ASP A 194 -4.95 17.57 -3.56
N SER A 195 -4.31 16.47 -3.94
CA SER A 195 -4.88 15.52 -4.90
C SER A 195 -6.15 14.86 -4.36
N MET A 196 -6.17 14.53 -3.07
CA MET A 196 -7.35 13.95 -2.42
C MET A 196 -8.46 14.98 -2.24
N ILE A 197 -8.13 16.20 -1.82
CA ILE A 197 -9.09 17.32 -1.71
C ILE A 197 -9.76 17.57 -3.07
N ASN A 198 -8.98 17.68 -4.14
CA ASN A 198 -9.53 17.92 -5.49
C ASN A 198 -10.52 16.81 -5.90
N ILE A 199 -10.23 15.55 -5.56
CA ILE A 199 -11.10 14.41 -5.90
C ILE A 199 -12.34 14.38 -5.01
N ILE A 200 -12.23 14.74 -3.73
CA ILE A 200 -13.39 14.90 -2.83
C ILE A 200 -14.31 15.99 -3.36
N GLU A 201 -13.76 17.15 -3.75
CA GLU A 201 -14.55 18.26 -4.30
C GLU A 201 -15.22 17.88 -5.63
N GLU A 202 -14.50 17.20 -6.52
CA GLU A 202 -15.04 16.73 -7.80
C GLU A 202 -16.15 15.69 -7.59
N ALA A 203 -15.91 14.69 -6.72
CA ALA A 203 -16.90 13.68 -6.37
C ALA A 203 -18.15 14.31 -5.73
N GLY A 204 -17.96 15.21 -4.76
CA GLY A 204 -19.06 15.92 -4.10
C GLY A 204 -19.89 16.75 -5.08
N SER A 205 -19.26 17.42 -6.06
CA SER A 205 -19.99 18.17 -7.09
C SER A 205 -20.82 17.26 -7.99
N LEU A 206 -20.29 16.10 -8.39
CA LEU A 206 -21.01 15.13 -9.22
C LEU A 206 -22.18 14.49 -8.47
N LEU A 207 -21.97 14.20 -7.17
CA LEU A 207 -22.99 13.60 -6.31
C LEU A 207 -24.07 14.60 -5.92
N ALA A 208 -23.77 15.89 -5.80
CA ALA A 208 -24.76 16.93 -5.48
C ALA A 208 -25.90 17.00 -6.51
N ASP A 209 -25.60 16.76 -7.79
CA ASP A 209 -26.61 16.76 -8.86
C ASP A 209 -27.50 15.50 -8.84
N LEU A 210 -26.98 14.37 -8.36
CA LEU A 210 -27.65 13.06 -8.39
C LEU A 210 -28.37 12.74 -7.07
N LEU A 211 -27.75 13.10 -5.95
CA LEU A 211 -28.17 12.83 -4.58
C LEU A 211 -28.13 14.15 -3.79
N PRO A 212 -29.03 15.11 -4.08
CA PRO A 212 -29.04 16.39 -3.38
C PRO A 212 -29.36 16.18 -1.89
N ARG A 213 -28.76 17.00 -1.04
CA ARG A 213 -28.93 16.89 0.40
C ARG A 213 -30.40 17.09 0.83
N GLY A 214 -30.91 16.17 1.64
CA GLY A 214 -32.26 16.25 2.22
C GLY A 214 -32.33 17.19 3.43
N GLU A 215 -33.52 17.72 3.75
CA GLU A 215 -33.72 18.64 4.89
C GLU A 215 -33.48 18.00 6.28
N SER A 216 -33.56 16.67 6.36
CA SER A 216 -33.39 15.85 7.57
C SER A 216 -32.13 14.99 7.54
N ASP A 217 -31.19 15.33 6.67
CA ASP A 217 -29.95 14.60 6.47
C ASP A 217 -28.95 14.92 7.59
N GLU A 218 -28.67 13.92 8.41
CA GLU A 218 -27.68 13.97 9.49
C GLU A 218 -26.40 13.29 9.02
N ASN A 219 -25.24 13.80 9.46
CA ASN A 219 -23.95 13.18 9.15
C ASN A 219 -23.85 11.82 9.85
N GLU A 220 -23.78 10.75 9.06
CA GLU A 220 -23.78 9.37 9.55
C GLU A 220 -22.36 8.83 9.81
N LEU A 221 -21.35 9.35 9.10
CA LEU A 221 -19.97 8.91 9.19
C LEU A 221 -19.05 10.01 9.74
N SER A 222 -17.74 9.77 9.77
CA SER A 222 -16.76 10.70 10.32
C SER A 222 -15.90 11.26 9.21
N ASP A 223 -15.89 12.58 9.07
CA ASP A 223 -15.19 13.35 8.02
C ASP A 223 -13.65 13.35 8.18
N VAL A 224 -13.13 12.60 9.16
CA VAL A 224 -11.71 12.56 9.49
C VAL A 224 -10.97 11.61 8.56
N LEU A 225 -9.83 12.06 8.02
CA LEU A 225 -8.92 11.19 7.30
C LEU A 225 -8.49 10.01 8.16
N VAL A 226 -8.80 8.79 7.71
CA VAL A 226 -8.34 7.57 8.35
C VAL A 226 -6.97 7.20 7.78
N CYS A 227 -5.94 7.22 8.63
CA CYS A 227 -4.59 6.77 8.27
C CYS A 227 -4.32 5.38 8.86
N ILE A 228 -3.94 4.42 8.01
CA ILE A 228 -3.57 3.05 8.41
C ILE A 228 -2.07 2.86 8.14
N ASP A 229 -1.30 2.59 9.19
CA ASP A 229 0.17 2.58 9.15
C ASP A 229 0.79 1.21 8.90
#